data_AF-A0A956R379-F1
#
_entry.id   AF-A0A956R379-F1
#
_cell.length_a   1.000
_cell.length_b   1.000
_cell.length_c   1.000
_cell.angle_alpha   90.00
_cell.angle_beta   90.00
_cell.angle_gamma   90.00
#
_symmetry.space_group_name_H-M   'P 1'
#
loop_
_entity.id
_entity.type
_entity.pdbx_description
1 polymer ?
#
loop_
_entity_poly.entity_id
_entity_poly.type
_entity_poly.pdbx_seq_one_letter_code
_entity_poly.pdbx_strand_id
1 'polypeptide(L)'
;LMADLLERNHQRVEAARLLERLRSRERDRGKLHDINLRQARLLASVEGNETEALAAAERAVSLNPGHRESVALLTHLLARSGQSKRLAEFLPSIRGAMITKITRSALSLRDLRLLTEISRQPRPRLAATAEAVAYAIDPNSGPPPAEHLRPATPTGLRLVLATGSHRDLLLAGQELHEIHELLGAVDPVLTRMANDFTVLSDADVQPVPAGADPNAFTMLLGRWAEVAGVPTPAMVAAGTHNACVLLPGPTPVLRLGVNLWMQGDLQSWRGLAAVALARRAWGGALVRALPAIDMDLLLATCFDTVRVFNAITTDPDSRRLQELSAQLGKHLPRRNRKVIERSCESLSGYEFAPSATARATLASDLRLAALLSGDIGGVLGAACILDGVAGGPLKQRINRSSSAQALLAFVLGDDFQQLRELAC
;
A
#
# COMPACT_ATOMS: atom_id res chain seq x y z
N LEU A 1 -30.04 24.29 -24.52
CA LEU A 1 -30.37 25.14 -25.69
C LEU A 1 -30.52 26.62 -25.31
N MET A 2 -31.54 27.04 -24.52
CA MET A 2 -31.68 28.46 -24.16
C MET A 2 -30.53 29.02 -23.31
N ALA A 3 -30.05 28.25 -22.32
CA ALA A 3 -28.87 28.65 -21.53
C ALA A 3 -27.59 28.77 -22.38
N ASP A 4 -27.44 27.93 -23.41
CA ASP A 4 -26.30 28.00 -24.34
C ASP A 4 -26.35 29.25 -25.21
N LEU A 5 -27.55 29.67 -25.64
CA LEU A 5 -27.73 30.90 -26.42
C LEU A 5 -27.40 32.15 -25.57
N LEU A 6 -27.87 32.19 -24.33
CA LEU A 6 -27.55 33.29 -23.40
C LEU A 6 -26.05 33.37 -23.09
N GLU A 7 -25.39 32.23 -22.91
CA GLU A 7 -23.94 32.18 -22.70
C GLU A 7 -23.17 32.72 -23.92
N ARG A 8 -23.58 32.35 -25.14
CA ARG A 8 -22.99 32.86 -26.39
C ARG A 8 -23.23 34.35 -26.59
N ASN A 9 -24.36 34.88 -26.11
CA ASN A 9 -24.68 36.31 -26.13
C ASN A 9 -24.10 37.08 -24.94
N HIS A 10 -23.16 36.50 -24.19
CA HIS A 10 -22.52 37.09 -23.01
C HIS A 10 -23.47 37.43 -21.84
N GLN A 11 -24.72 36.93 -21.86
CA GLN A 11 -25.71 37.06 -20.79
C GLN A 11 -25.50 35.99 -19.70
N ARG A 12 -24.32 36.00 -19.09
CA ARG A 12 -23.84 34.91 -18.20
C ARG A 12 -24.68 34.72 -16.94
N VAL A 13 -25.14 35.81 -16.31
CA VAL A 13 -25.97 35.75 -15.10
C VAL A 13 -27.36 35.19 -15.42
N GLU A 14 -27.94 35.57 -16.57
CA GLU A 14 -29.24 35.05 -16.99
C GLU A 14 -29.18 33.56 -17.35
N ALA A 15 -28.09 33.15 -18.03
CA ALA A 15 -27.80 31.74 -18.27
C ALA A 15 -27.71 30.96 -16.95
N ALA A 16 -27.02 31.49 -15.94
CA ALA A 16 -26.92 30.87 -14.62
C ALA A 16 -28.28 30.76 -13.90
N ARG A 17 -29.15 31.78 -13.99
CA ARG A 17 -30.52 31.73 -13.45
C ARG A 17 -31.39 30.68 -14.15
N LEU A 18 -31.22 30.45 -15.45
CA LEU A 18 -31.91 29.36 -16.15
C LEU A 18 -31.41 27.99 -15.69
N LEU A 19 -30.10 27.83 -15.49
CA LEU A 19 -29.52 26.60 -14.96
C LEU A 19 -30.06 26.29 -13.55
N GLU A 20 -30.23 27.30 -12.70
CA GLU A 20 -30.85 27.17 -11.37
C GLU A 20 -32.29 26.62 -11.44
N ARG A 21 -33.08 27.07 -12.43
CA ARG A 21 -34.44 26.55 -12.66
C ARG A 21 -34.44 25.12 -13.22
N LEU A 22 -33.45 24.77 -14.02
CA LEU A 22 -33.29 23.40 -14.55
C LEU A 22 -32.90 22.44 -13.42
N ARG A 23 -32.04 22.90 -12.50
CA ARG A 23 -31.59 22.13 -11.33
C ARG A 23 -32.75 21.58 -10.50
N SER A 24 -33.82 22.36 -10.27
CA SER A 24 -34.97 21.92 -9.47
C SER A 24 -35.81 20.81 -10.11
N ARG A 25 -35.61 20.56 -11.41
CA ARG A 25 -36.35 19.56 -12.20
C ARG A 25 -35.51 18.33 -12.54
N GLU A 26 -34.18 18.45 -12.48
CA GLU A 26 -33.27 17.37 -12.80
C GLU A 26 -33.10 16.42 -11.61
N ARG A 27 -33.11 15.12 -11.87
CA ARG A 27 -32.93 14.06 -10.86
C ARG A 27 -31.67 13.25 -11.09
N ASP A 28 -31.13 13.25 -12.32
CA ASP A 28 -29.89 12.57 -12.62
C ASP A 28 -28.70 13.25 -11.93
N ARG A 29 -27.95 12.49 -11.14
CA ARG A 29 -26.83 13.01 -10.34
C ARG A 29 -25.71 13.58 -11.23
N GLY A 30 -25.45 12.98 -12.38
CA GLY A 30 -24.41 13.42 -13.32
C GLY A 30 -24.79 14.75 -13.96
N LYS A 31 -26.01 14.85 -14.50
CA LYS A 31 -26.53 16.11 -15.06
C LYS A 31 -26.64 17.21 -14.01
N LEU A 32 -27.06 16.88 -12.78
CA LEU A 32 -27.06 17.83 -11.67
C LEU A 32 -25.65 18.37 -11.40
N HIS A 33 -24.63 17.52 -11.44
CA HIS A 33 -23.25 17.96 -11.29
C HIS A 33 -22.86 18.94 -12.40
N ASP A 34 -23.13 18.60 -13.67
CA ASP A 34 -22.79 19.43 -14.83
C ASP A 34 -23.50 20.78 -14.80
N ILE A 35 -24.79 20.81 -14.41
CA ILE A 35 -25.58 22.04 -14.23
C ILE A 35 -24.93 22.94 -13.18
N ASN A 36 -24.60 22.40 -12.00
CA ASN A 36 -23.98 23.19 -10.92
C ASN A 36 -22.57 23.67 -11.31
N LEU A 37 -21.76 22.84 -11.96
CA LEU A 37 -20.42 23.23 -12.42
C LEU A 37 -20.49 24.37 -13.44
N ARG A 38 -21.41 24.26 -14.41
CA ARG A 38 -21.61 25.30 -15.42
C ARG A 38 -22.13 26.60 -14.81
N GLN A 39 -23.10 26.51 -13.88
CA GLN A 39 -23.60 27.67 -13.14
C GLN A 39 -22.46 28.37 -12.38
N ALA A 40 -21.61 27.62 -11.69
CA ALA A 40 -20.46 28.16 -10.96
C ALA A 40 -19.49 28.91 -11.88
N ARG A 41 -19.17 28.36 -13.06
CA ARG A 41 -18.28 29.02 -14.05
C ARG A 41 -18.84 30.34 -14.56
N LEU A 42 -20.13 30.35 -14.90
CA LEU A 42 -20.80 31.55 -15.41
C LEU A 42 -20.78 32.66 -14.38
N LEU A 43 -21.14 32.34 -13.13
CA LEU A 43 -21.19 33.31 -12.03
C LEU A 43 -19.80 33.77 -11.60
N ALA A 44 -18.80 32.87 -11.55
CA ALA A 44 -17.41 33.20 -11.21
C ALA A 44 -16.76 34.22 -12.15
N SER A 45 -17.26 34.28 -13.39
CA SER A 45 -16.76 35.17 -14.43
C SER A 45 -17.36 36.59 -14.42
N VAL A 46 -18.28 36.85 -13.49
CA VAL A 46 -18.99 38.15 -13.35
C VAL A 46 -18.73 38.69 -11.96
N GLU A 47 -18.25 39.93 -11.86
CA GLU A 47 -18.02 40.59 -10.56
C GLU A 47 -19.32 40.71 -9.75
N GLY A 48 -19.22 40.57 -8.42
CA GLY A 48 -20.35 40.66 -7.50
C GLY A 48 -21.14 39.35 -7.27
N ASN A 49 -20.91 38.29 -8.05
CA ASN A 49 -21.63 37.01 -7.90
C ASN A 49 -20.79 35.90 -7.23
N GLU A 50 -19.75 36.26 -6.49
CA GLU A 50 -18.78 35.31 -5.91
C GLU A 50 -19.42 34.32 -4.92
N THR A 51 -20.38 34.79 -4.12
CA THR A 51 -21.10 33.96 -3.14
C THR A 51 -21.97 32.89 -3.82
N GLU A 52 -22.71 33.27 -4.87
CA GLU A 52 -23.52 32.34 -5.64
C GLU A 52 -22.66 31.35 -6.45
N ALA A 53 -21.55 31.84 -7.01
CA ALA A 53 -20.57 30.99 -7.70
C ALA A 53 -19.98 29.94 -6.78
N LEU A 54 -19.60 30.34 -5.56
CA LEU A 54 -19.07 29.45 -4.53
C LEU A 54 -20.11 28.40 -4.12
N ALA A 55 -21.35 28.81 -3.83
CA ALA A 55 -22.42 27.90 -3.46
C ALA A 55 -22.72 26.86 -4.58
N ALA A 56 -22.66 27.27 -5.85
CA ALA A 56 -22.80 26.35 -6.98
C ALA A 56 -21.61 25.37 -7.10
N ALA A 57 -20.38 25.85 -6.88
CA ALA A 57 -19.19 25.00 -6.90
C ALA A 57 -19.20 23.95 -5.76
N GLU A 58 -19.59 24.34 -4.55
CA GLU A 58 -19.73 23.44 -3.40
C GLU A 58 -20.74 22.31 -3.68
N ARG A 59 -21.88 22.64 -4.30
CA ARG A 59 -22.87 21.65 -4.73
C ARG A 59 -22.30 20.71 -5.80
N ALA A 60 -21.57 21.23 -6.78
CA ALA A 60 -20.94 20.42 -7.82
C ALA A 60 -19.94 19.41 -7.22
N VAL A 61 -19.07 19.85 -6.32
CA VAL A 61 -18.09 18.99 -5.63
C VAL A 61 -18.79 17.98 -4.72
N SER A 62 -19.86 18.35 -4.02
CA SER A 62 -20.64 17.42 -3.19
C SER A 62 -21.26 16.28 -4.02
N LEU A 63 -21.66 16.56 -5.26
CA LEU A 63 -22.22 15.56 -6.17
C LEU A 63 -21.14 14.65 -6.79
N ASN A 64 -20.01 15.23 -7.19
CA ASN A 64 -18.88 14.48 -7.75
C ASN A 64 -17.54 15.02 -7.23
N PRO A 65 -17.09 14.55 -6.05
CA PRO A 65 -15.88 15.08 -5.41
C PRO A 65 -14.60 14.63 -6.12
N GLY A 66 -14.68 13.67 -7.03
CA GLY A 66 -13.56 13.24 -7.88
C GLY A 66 -13.40 14.07 -9.15
N HIS A 67 -14.29 15.02 -9.44
CA HIS A 67 -14.20 15.81 -10.67
C HIS A 67 -13.18 16.94 -10.53
N ARG A 68 -12.04 16.78 -11.20
CA ARG A 68 -10.85 17.64 -11.10
C ARG A 68 -11.15 19.12 -11.34
N GLU A 69 -11.94 19.44 -12.36
CA GLU A 69 -12.25 20.84 -12.69
C GLU A 69 -13.17 21.49 -11.66
N SER A 70 -14.07 20.71 -11.05
CA SER A 70 -14.96 21.22 -10.00
C SER A 70 -14.19 21.50 -8.73
N VAL A 71 -13.27 20.61 -8.36
CA VAL A 71 -12.37 20.81 -7.21
C VAL A 71 -11.47 22.03 -7.44
N ALA A 72 -10.83 22.14 -8.62
CA ALA A 72 -9.99 23.29 -8.94
C ALA A 72 -10.75 24.62 -8.90
N LEU A 73 -11.98 24.65 -9.44
CA LEU A 73 -12.85 25.84 -9.38
C LEU A 73 -13.23 26.19 -7.94
N LEU A 74 -13.63 25.21 -7.13
CA LEU A 74 -13.94 25.43 -5.72
C LEU A 74 -12.74 25.98 -4.95
N THR A 75 -11.55 25.39 -5.12
CA THR A 75 -10.31 25.86 -4.48
C THR A 75 -9.99 27.30 -4.88
N HIS A 76 -10.11 27.64 -6.17
CA HIS A 76 -9.88 29.00 -6.64
C HIS A 76 -10.88 30.01 -6.04
N LEU A 77 -12.17 29.68 -6.00
CA LEU A 77 -13.21 30.54 -5.44
C LEU A 77 -13.04 30.75 -3.93
N LEU A 78 -12.74 29.68 -3.18
CA LEU A 78 -12.46 29.77 -1.74
C LEU A 78 -11.24 30.63 -1.45
N ALA A 79 -10.19 30.53 -2.26
CA ALA A 79 -9.00 31.36 -2.12
C ALA A 79 -9.31 32.84 -2.38
N ARG A 80 -10.03 33.13 -3.47
CA ARG A 80 -10.45 34.49 -3.84
C ARG A 80 -11.33 35.14 -2.78
N SER A 81 -12.23 34.38 -2.14
CA SER A 81 -13.11 34.88 -1.08
C SER A 81 -12.49 34.88 0.32
N GLY A 82 -11.19 34.56 0.46
CA GLY A 82 -10.51 34.48 1.76
C GLY A 82 -10.95 33.32 2.67
N GLN A 83 -11.67 32.33 2.12
CA GLN A 83 -12.25 31.20 2.85
C GLN A 83 -11.48 29.88 2.64
N SER A 84 -10.18 29.93 2.30
CA SER A 84 -9.36 28.74 2.01
C SER A 84 -9.42 27.65 3.07
N LYS A 85 -9.65 28.00 4.35
CA LYS A 85 -9.80 27.03 5.46
C LYS A 85 -10.98 26.08 5.27
N ARG A 86 -12.07 26.50 4.61
CA ARG A 86 -13.26 25.67 4.35
C ARG A 86 -12.98 24.51 3.40
N LEU A 87 -11.87 24.54 2.66
CA LEU A 87 -11.45 23.42 1.82
C LEU A 87 -11.24 22.13 2.62
N ALA A 88 -10.92 22.24 3.92
CA ALA A 88 -10.79 21.10 4.82
C ALA A 88 -12.07 20.25 4.91
N GLU A 89 -13.25 20.85 4.77
CA GLU A 89 -14.55 20.17 4.85
C GLU A 89 -14.76 19.21 3.67
N PHE A 90 -14.24 19.54 2.49
CA PHE A 90 -14.42 18.75 1.27
C PHE A 90 -13.30 17.73 1.05
N LEU A 91 -12.15 17.92 1.69
CA LEU A 91 -10.95 17.13 1.45
C LEU A 91 -11.14 15.62 1.68
N PRO A 92 -11.84 15.14 2.74
CA PRO A 92 -12.07 13.71 2.94
C PRO A 92 -12.82 13.06 1.76
N SER A 93 -13.86 13.74 1.25
CA SER A 93 -14.67 13.27 0.12
C SER A 93 -13.89 13.27 -1.20
N ILE A 94 -13.10 14.32 -1.45
CA ILE A 94 -12.24 14.42 -2.64
C ILE A 94 -11.21 13.29 -2.65
N ARG A 95 -10.53 13.11 -1.52
CA ARG A 95 -9.54 12.05 -1.34
C ARG A 95 -10.15 10.66 -1.48
N GLY A 96 -11.31 10.41 -0.87
CA GLY A 96 -12.02 9.13 -0.99
C GLY A 96 -12.39 8.80 -2.44
N ALA A 97 -12.84 9.80 -3.22
CA ALA A 97 -13.12 9.62 -4.64
C ALA A 97 -11.85 9.34 -5.46
N MET A 98 -10.73 9.99 -5.15
CA MET A 98 -9.45 9.70 -5.78
C MET A 98 -8.95 8.29 -5.45
N ILE A 99 -9.03 7.86 -4.19
CA ILE A 99 -8.70 6.49 -3.77
C ILE A 99 -9.57 5.47 -4.52
N THR A 100 -10.87 5.73 -4.66
CA THR A 100 -11.80 4.87 -5.42
C THR A 100 -11.42 4.76 -6.89
N LYS A 101 -10.88 5.82 -7.51
CA LYS A 101 -10.36 5.73 -8.89
C LYS A 101 -9.09 4.88 -8.95
N ILE A 102 -8.20 5.02 -7.98
CA ILE A 102 -6.95 4.25 -7.90
C ILE A 102 -7.24 2.75 -7.79
N THR A 103 -8.17 2.35 -6.92
CA THR A 103 -8.58 0.94 -6.77
C THR A 103 -9.33 0.39 -7.99
N ARG A 104 -9.76 1.27 -8.90
CA ARG A 104 -10.31 0.93 -10.23
C ARG A 104 -9.30 1.11 -11.36
N SER A 105 -8.00 1.06 -11.05
CA SER A 105 -6.91 1.12 -12.04
C SER A 105 -6.83 2.44 -12.83
N ALA A 106 -7.33 3.54 -12.26
CA ALA A 106 -7.38 4.86 -12.91
C ALA A 106 -6.49 5.89 -12.20
N LEU A 107 -5.24 5.53 -11.86
CA LEU A 107 -4.27 6.45 -11.27
C LEU A 107 -3.92 7.60 -12.23
N SER A 108 -4.00 8.83 -11.71
CA SER A 108 -3.72 10.07 -12.45
C SER A 108 -2.70 10.91 -11.68
N LEU A 109 -1.57 11.23 -12.32
CA LEU A 109 -0.59 12.19 -11.79
C LEU A 109 -1.20 13.58 -11.58
N ARG A 110 -2.19 13.95 -12.39
CA ARG A 110 -2.88 15.24 -12.26
C ARG A 110 -3.76 15.26 -11.01
N ASP A 111 -4.35 14.13 -10.65
CA ASP A 111 -5.19 14.01 -9.45
C ASP A 111 -4.31 14.03 -8.20
N LEU A 112 -3.14 13.37 -8.22
CA LEU A 112 -2.15 13.46 -7.13
C LEU A 112 -1.61 14.88 -6.95
N ARG A 113 -1.23 15.57 -8.03
CA ARG A 113 -0.76 16.97 -7.96
C ARG A 113 -1.84 17.91 -7.42
N LEU A 114 -3.08 17.72 -7.85
CA LEU A 114 -4.22 18.46 -7.28
C LEU A 114 -4.38 18.16 -5.79
N LEU A 115 -4.30 16.89 -5.37
CA LEU A 115 -4.39 16.50 -3.97
C LEU A 115 -3.28 17.15 -3.13
N THR A 116 -2.05 17.19 -3.65
CA THR A 116 -0.94 17.92 -3.02
C THR A 116 -1.32 19.38 -2.81
N GLU A 117 -1.74 20.08 -3.87
CA GLU A 117 -2.10 21.51 -3.83
C GLU A 117 -3.19 21.82 -2.80
N ILE A 118 -4.33 21.12 -2.88
CA ILE A 118 -5.48 21.39 -2.01
C ILE A 118 -5.26 20.97 -0.54
N SER A 119 -4.31 20.08 -0.29
CA SER A 119 -4.01 19.59 1.07
C SER A 119 -2.96 20.43 1.79
N ARG A 120 -2.15 21.25 1.09
CA ARG A 120 -0.99 21.96 1.67
C ARG A 120 -1.29 22.68 2.98
N GLN A 121 -2.37 23.45 3.02
CA GLN A 121 -2.79 24.18 4.22
C GLN A 121 -3.57 23.32 5.22
N PRO A 122 -4.67 22.63 4.84
CA PRO A 122 -5.51 21.95 5.82
C PRO A 122 -4.90 20.64 6.35
N ARG A 123 -4.07 19.96 5.55
CA ARG A 123 -3.45 18.65 5.88
C ARG A 123 -2.04 18.55 5.25
N PRO A 124 -1.03 19.26 5.78
CA PRO A 124 0.30 19.33 5.17
C PRO A 124 0.99 17.97 4.99
N ARG A 125 0.76 17.02 5.90
CA ARG A 125 1.33 15.67 5.79
C ARG A 125 0.75 14.84 4.64
N LEU A 126 -0.56 14.97 4.41
CA LEU A 126 -1.19 14.37 3.23
C LEU A 126 -0.63 14.98 1.95
N ALA A 127 -0.40 16.30 1.94
CA ALA A 127 0.21 16.98 0.80
C ALA A 127 1.62 16.43 0.52
N ALA A 128 2.46 16.33 1.55
CA ALA A 128 3.81 15.78 1.45
C ALA A 128 3.82 14.32 0.98
N THR A 129 2.87 13.51 1.46
CA THR A 129 2.74 12.11 1.03
C THR A 129 2.30 12.00 -0.43
N ALA A 130 1.29 12.77 -0.84
CA ALA A 130 0.84 12.81 -2.23
C ALA A 130 1.94 13.32 -3.18
N GLU A 131 2.75 14.28 -2.72
CA GLU A 131 3.92 14.78 -3.44
C GLU A 131 5.02 13.72 -3.55
N ALA A 132 5.32 12.98 -2.48
CA ALA A 132 6.27 11.87 -2.50
C ALA A 132 5.83 10.75 -3.45
N VAL A 133 4.52 10.44 -3.50
CA VAL A 133 3.96 9.48 -4.49
C VAL A 133 4.11 10.03 -5.91
N ALA A 134 3.77 11.30 -6.15
CA ALA A 134 3.89 11.92 -7.47
C ALA A 134 5.34 11.92 -7.96
N TYR A 135 6.28 12.27 -7.08
CA TYR A 135 7.72 12.21 -7.34
C TYR A 135 8.18 10.77 -7.63
N ALA A 136 7.72 9.78 -6.86
CA ALA A 136 8.08 8.38 -7.08
C ALA A 136 7.63 7.86 -8.47
N ILE A 137 6.51 8.36 -8.99
CA ILE A 137 5.99 7.99 -10.31
C ILE A 137 6.69 8.75 -11.44
N ASP A 138 7.07 10.00 -11.20
CA ASP A 138 7.68 10.91 -12.16
C ASP A 138 8.85 11.68 -11.51
N PRO A 139 10.01 11.00 -11.27
CA PRO A 139 11.11 11.57 -10.50
C PRO A 139 11.84 12.72 -11.21
N ASN A 140 11.62 12.86 -12.52
CA ASN A 140 12.18 13.95 -13.32
C ASN A 140 11.37 15.25 -13.20
N SER A 141 10.24 15.25 -12.49
CA SER A 141 9.34 16.40 -12.42
C SER A 141 9.72 17.49 -11.41
N GLY A 142 10.74 17.26 -10.59
CA GLY A 142 11.19 18.23 -9.59
C GLY A 142 12.26 17.68 -8.65
N PRO A 143 12.69 18.46 -7.64
CA PRO A 143 13.58 17.97 -6.59
C PRO A 143 12.90 16.90 -5.72
N PRO A 144 13.67 16.00 -5.07
CA PRO A 144 13.12 15.02 -4.15
C PRO A 144 12.42 15.72 -2.97
N PRO A 145 11.18 15.33 -2.63
CA PRO A 145 10.48 15.84 -1.45
C PRO A 145 11.19 15.48 -0.14
N ALA A 146 10.96 16.25 0.92
CA ALA A 146 11.62 16.04 2.22
C ALA A 146 11.38 14.64 2.83
N GLU A 147 10.20 14.06 2.58
CA GLU A 147 9.84 12.72 3.08
C GLU A 147 10.38 11.58 2.21
N HIS A 148 10.99 11.86 1.06
CA HIS A 148 11.51 10.84 0.17
C HIS A 148 12.66 10.07 0.83
N LEU A 149 12.46 8.75 1.02
CA LEU A 149 13.45 7.84 1.64
C LEU A 149 13.78 8.18 3.09
N ARG A 150 12.93 8.94 3.76
CA ARG A 150 13.07 9.21 5.20
C ARG A 150 12.58 8.00 5.99
N PRO A 151 13.48 7.21 6.60
CA PRO A 151 13.07 6.03 7.35
C PRO A 151 12.34 6.44 8.64
N ALA A 152 11.62 5.48 9.22
CA ALA A 152 11.19 5.57 10.61
C ALA A 152 12.41 5.60 11.55
N THR A 153 12.20 6.00 12.80
CA THR A 153 13.20 5.83 13.86
C THR A 153 13.04 4.45 14.51
N PRO A 154 14.11 3.85 15.07
CA PRO A 154 14.01 2.57 15.78
C PRO A 154 13.01 2.64 16.95
N THR A 155 12.99 3.76 17.67
CA THR A 155 12.05 3.99 18.78
C THR A 155 10.61 4.14 18.29
N GLY A 156 10.38 4.92 17.24
CA GLY A 156 9.05 5.14 16.67
C GLY A 156 8.45 3.86 16.09
N LEU A 157 9.23 3.09 15.32
CA LEU A 157 8.77 1.82 14.78
C LEU A 157 8.40 0.84 15.90
N ARG A 158 9.23 0.74 16.94
CA ARG A 158 8.94 -0.08 18.12
C ARG A 158 7.66 0.36 18.83
N LEU A 159 7.41 1.66 18.97
CA LEU A 159 6.18 2.19 19.57
C LEU A 159 4.92 1.79 18.78
N VAL A 160 5.01 1.85 17.46
CA VAL A 160 3.92 1.44 16.55
C VAL A 160 3.64 -0.05 16.71
N LEU A 161 4.68 -0.90 16.70
CA LEU A 161 4.51 -2.36 16.77
C LEU A 161 4.14 -2.88 18.17
N ALA A 162 4.53 -2.17 19.23
CA ALA A 162 4.21 -2.54 20.61
C ALA A 162 2.77 -2.23 21.02
N THR A 163 2.13 -1.26 20.37
CA THR A 163 0.77 -0.83 20.70
C THR A 163 -0.24 -1.55 19.81
N GLY A 164 -1.13 -2.36 20.40
CA GLY A 164 -2.12 -3.17 19.66
C GLY A 164 -2.96 -2.36 18.66
N SER A 165 -3.52 -1.22 19.09
CA SER A 165 -4.34 -0.38 18.21
C SER A 165 -3.58 0.18 17.00
N HIS A 166 -2.30 0.52 17.14
CA HIS A 166 -1.48 0.98 16.02
C HIS A 166 -1.10 -0.17 15.09
N ARG A 167 -0.84 -1.35 15.67
CA ARG A 167 -0.57 -2.57 14.93
C ARG A 167 -1.76 -2.97 14.06
N ASP A 168 -2.98 -2.86 14.58
CA ASP A 168 -4.21 -3.19 13.85
C ASP A 168 -4.40 -2.29 12.61
N LEU A 169 -3.96 -1.03 12.66
CA LEU A 169 -3.97 -0.13 11.49
C LEU A 169 -3.02 -0.60 10.38
N LEU A 170 -1.94 -1.32 10.72
CA LEU A 170 -1.01 -1.89 9.75
C LEU A 170 -1.51 -3.20 9.14
N LEU A 171 -2.29 -3.98 9.88
CA LEU A 171 -2.80 -5.26 9.41
C LEU A 171 -3.82 -5.05 8.28
N ALA A 172 -3.65 -5.80 7.19
CA ALA A 172 -4.69 -5.91 6.18
C ALA A 172 -5.93 -6.55 6.81
N GLY A 173 -7.13 -6.09 6.44
CA GLY A 173 -8.38 -6.56 7.07
C GLY A 173 -8.67 -8.07 6.92
N GLN A 174 -7.91 -8.78 6.09
CA GLN A 174 -7.98 -10.24 5.93
C GLN A 174 -6.90 -11.00 6.70
N GLU A 175 -5.90 -10.32 7.29
CA GLU A 175 -4.91 -10.96 8.15
C GLU A 175 -5.46 -11.05 9.58
N LEU A 176 -6.07 -12.18 9.92
CA LEU A 176 -6.58 -12.44 11.26
C LEU A 176 -5.45 -12.46 12.29
N HIS A 177 -5.78 -12.06 13.53
CA HIS A 177 -4.83 -12.05 14.64
C HIS A 177 -4.25 -13.45 14.89
N GLU A 178 -5.09 -14.48 14.83
CA GLU A 178 -4.72 -15.87 15.05
C GLU A 178 -3.77 -16.39 13.97
N ILE A 179 -3.96 -15.96 12.72
CA ILE A 179 -3.02 -16.26 11.63
C ILE A 179 -1.67 -15.62 11.97
N HIS A 180 -1.68 -14.35 12.37
CA HIS A 180 -0.44 -13.68 12.74
C HIS A 180 0.32 -14.40 13.87
N GLU A 181 -0.37 -14.78 14.94
CA GLU A 181 0.22 -15.52 16.07
C GLU A 181 0.77 -16.87 15.63
N LEU A 182 0.03 -17.60 14.79
CA LEU A 182 0.43 -18.88 14.22
C LEU A 182 1.74 -18.75 13.44
N LEU A 183 1.85 -17.79 12.51
CA LEU A 183 3.05 -17.60 11.70
C LEU A 183 4.26 -17.24 12.58
N GLY A 184 4.08 -16.36 13.57
CA GLY A 184 5.14 -15.99 14.51
C GLY A 184 5.60 -17.15 15.40
N ALA A 185 4.70 -18.07 15.75
CA ALA A 185 5.04 -19.27 16.52
C ALA A 185 5.84 -20.29 15.70
N VAL A 186 5.64 -20.36 14.38
CA VAL A 186 6.30 -21.31 13.49
C VAL A 186 7.64 -20.79 12.97
N ASP A 187 7.78 -19.49 12.74
CA ASP A 187 8.95 -18.86 12.12
C ASP A 187 10.32 -19.29 12.69
N PRO A 188 10.52 -19.39 14.02
CA PRO A 188 11.81 -19.80 14.59
C PRO A 188 12.23 -21.23 14.23
N VAL A 189 11.28 -22.08 13.83
CA VAL A 189 11.52 -23.48 13.47
C VAL A 189 11.98 -23.61 12.02
N LEU A 190 11.57 -22.69 11.13
CA LEU A 190 11.85 -22.79 9.70
C LEU A 190 13.33 -22.82 9.35
N THR A 191 14.20 -22.21 10.15
CA THR A 191 15.66 -22.30 9.95
C THR A 191 16.16 -23.75 10.00
N ARG A 192 15.52 -24.62 10.79
CA ARG A 192 15.88 -26.05 10.89
C ARG A 192 15.25 -26.90 9.77
N MET A 193 14.23 -26.36 9.13
CA MET A 193 13.48 -26.97 8.02
C MET A 193 13.80 -26.27 6.69
N ALA A 194 14.92 -25.54 6.60
CA ALA A 194 15.20 -24.68 5.46
C ALA A 194 15.30 -25.47 4.14
N ASN A 195 15.72 -26.74 4.18
CA ASN A 195 15.80 -27.59 2.99
C ASN A 195 14.44 -28.11 2.51
N ASP A 196 13.40 -28.00 3.34
CA ASP A 196 12.04 -28.40 2.98
C ASP A 196 11.33 -27.33 2.13
N PHE A 197 11.90 -26.12 2.07
CA PHE A 197 11.38 -24.98 1.32
C PHE A 197 12.47 -24.41 0.42
N THR A 198 12.29 -24.49 -0.90
CA THR A 198 13.32 -24.11 -1.90
C THR A 198 13.90 -22.72 -1.64
N VAL A 199 13.05 -21.73 -1.38
CA VAL A 199 13.46 -20.33 -1.14
C VAL A 199 14.32 -20.14 0.13
N LEU A 200 14.26 -21.09 1.06
CA LEU A 200 15.01 -21.06 2.31
C LEU A 200 16.30 -21.89 2.23
N SER A 201 16.37 -22.88 1.34
CA SER A 201 17.53 -23.76 1.22
C SER A 201 18.80 -23.01 0.80
N ASP A 202 19.95 -23.43 1.32
CA ASP A 202 21.26 -22.94 0.89
C ASP A 202 21.57 -23.29 -0.57
N ALA A 203 20.94 -24.36 -1.10
CA ALA A 203 21.09 -24.77 -2.49
C ALA A 203 20.49 -23.76 -3.48
N ASP A 204 19.62 -22.86 -3.02
CA ASP A 204 19.00 -21.84 -3.86
C ASP A 204 19.92 -20.62 -4.10
N VAL A 205 21.06 -20.54 -3.42
CA VAL A 205 22.00 -19.43 -3.59
C VAL A 205 22.60 -19.44 -5.00
N GLN A 206 22.57 -18.29 -5.65
CA GLN A 206 23.13 -18.07 -6.98
C GLN A 206 24.06 -16.86 -6.99
N PRO A 207 25.03 -16.78 -7.92
CA PRO A 207 25.83 -15.57 -8.09
C PRO A 207 24.95 -14.40 -8.55
N VAL A 208 25.25 -13.20 -8.04
CA VAL A 208 24.64 -11.96 -8.52
C VAL A 208 25.04 -11.76 -10.00
N PRO A 209 24.10 -11.43 -10.91
CA PRO A 209 24.41 -11.19 -12.31
C PRO A 209 25.50 -10.11 -12.48
N ALA A 210 26.45 -10.33 -13.40
CA ALA A 210 27.64 -9.49 -13.55
C ALA A 210 27.37 -8.00 -13.87
N GLY A 211 26.19 -7.68 -14.40
CA GLY A 211 25.77 -6.29 -14.69
C GLY A 211 24.98 -5.61 -13.56
N ALA A 212 24.68 -6.31 -12.47
CA ALA A 212 23.98 -5.73 -11.33
C ALA A 212 25.00 -5.21 -10.31
N ASP A 213 24.75 -4.00 -9.77
CA ASP A 213 25.51 -3.47 -8.64
C ASP A 213 24.77 -3.83 -7.34
N PRO A 214 25.22 -4.86 -6.60
CA PRO A 214 24.62 -5.17 -5.31
C PRO A 214 24.83 -4.03 -4.31
N ASN A 215 25.81 -3.14 -4.50
CA ASN A 215 26.09 -2.06 -3.55
C ASN A 215 25.26 -0.80 -3.77
N ALA A 216 24.45 -0.74 -4.84
CA ALA A 216 23.76 0.46 -5.29
C ALA A 216 22.84 1.11 -4.22
N PHE A 217 22.38 0.34 -3.23
CA PHE A 217 21.56 0.84 -2.13
C PHE A 217 21.96 0.33 -0.74
N THR A 218 23.19 -0.18 -0.56
CA THR A 218 23.66 -0.74 0.72
C THR A 218 23.58 0.26 1.87
N MET A 219 23.85 1.54 1.63
CA MET A 219 23.76 2.57 2.67
C MET A 219 22.30 2.75 3.16
N LEU A 220 21.32 2.72 2.25
CA LEU A 220 19.90 2.78 2.60
C LEU A 220 19.47 1.51 3.34
N LEU A 221 19.90 0.36 2.84
CA LEU A 221 19.63 -0.93 3.45
C LEU A 221 20.13 -0.98 4.91
N GLY A 222 21.34 -0.46 5.18
CA GLY A 222 21.89 -0.40 6.54
C GLY A 222 21.04 0.46 7.48
N ARG A 223 20.55 1.63 7.02
CA ARG A 223 19.65 2.48 7.81
C ARG A 223 18.33 1.78 8.12
N TRP A 224 17.75 1.09 7.14
CA TRP A 224 16.50 0.35 7.35
C TRP A 224 16.70 -0.87 8.24
N ALA A 225 17.85 -1.54 8.14
CA ALA A 225 18.23 -2.66 8.98
C ALA A 225 18.37 -2.25 10.45
N GLU A 226 19.01 -1.10 10.71
CA GLU A 226 19.10 -0.50 12.05
C GLU A 226 17.71 -0.26 12.66
N VAL A 227 16.79 0.31 11.88
CA VAL A 227 15.40 0.54 12.30
C VAL A 227 14.67 -0.77 12.59
N ALA A 228 14.91 -1.81 11.80
CA ALA A 228 14.39 -3.15 12.03
C ALA A 228 15.12 -3.94 13.14
N GLY A 229 16.16 -3.36 13.75
CA GLY A 229 16.94 -3.99 14.82
C GLY A 229 17.79 -5.18 14.36
N VAL A 230 18.30 -5.16 13.14
CA VAL A 230 19.17 -6.21 12.58
C VAL A 230 20.45 -5.62 11.96
N PRO A 231 21.57 -6.37 11.93
CA PRO A 231 22.76 -5.95 11.20
C PRO A 231 22.47 -5.76 9.71
N THR A 232 23.24 -4.89 9.06
CA THR A 232 23.13 -4.66 7.61
C THR A 232 23.27 -5.99 6.85
N PRO A 233 22.25 -6.41 6.09
CA PRO A 233 22.30 -7.66 5.36
C PRO A 233 23.29 -7.60 4.20
N ALA A 234 23.99 -8.71 3.97
CA ALA A 234 24.68 -8.96 2.70
C ALA A 234 23.65 -9.29 1.61
N MET A 235 23.87 -8.83 0.39
CA MET A 235 22.98 -9.11 -0.74
C MET A 235 23.52 -10.22 -1.61
N VAL A 236 22.67 -11.20 -1.93
CA VAL A 236 23.01 -12.30 -2.84
C VAL A 236 21.82 -12.59 -3.76
N ALA A 237 22.06 -13.38 -4.81
CA ALA A 237 21.01 -13.83 -5.69
C ALA A 237 20.47 -15.21 -5.28
N ALA A 238 19.25 -15.50 -5.74
CA ALA A 238 18.56 -16.77 -5.53
C ALA A 238 18.04 -17.34 -6.86
N GLY A 239 18.00 -18.66 -6.99
CA GLY A 239 17.41 -19.35 -8.14
C GLY A 239 15.89 -19.21 -8.20
N THR A 240 15.25 -19.18 -7.03
CA THR A 240 13.79 -19.05 -6.92
C THR A 240 13.30 -17.72 -7.51
N HIS A 241 12.36 -17.83 -8.46
CA HIS A 241 11.80 -16.70 -9.17
C HIS A 241 10.98 -15.79 -8.24
N ASN A 242 11.16 -14.46 -8.36
CA ASN A 242 10.50 -13.46 -7.50
C ASN A 242 10.74 -13.64 -6.00
N ALA A 243 11.78 -14.40 -5.61
CA ALA A 243 12.13 -14.56 -4.21
C ALA A 243 12.65 -13.25 -3.62
N CYS A 244 12.22 -12.96 -2.39
CA CYS A 244 12.79 -11.92 -1.55
C CYS A 244 12.73 -12.37 -0.10
N VAL A 245 13.86 -12.84 0.42
CA VAL A 245 13.95 -13.44 1.76
C VAL A 245 15.14 -12.84 2.52
N LEU A 246 14.90 -12.51 3.79
CA LEU A 246 15.96 -12.14 4.73
C LEU A 246 16.27 -13.35 5.61
N LEU A 247 17.41 -13.98 5.38
CA LEU A 247 17.91 -15.05 6.21
C LEU A 247 18.59 -14.50 7.47
N PRO A 248 18.29 -15.06 8.66
CA PRO A 248 18.98 -14.71 9.89
C PRO A 248 20.40 -15.29 9.91
N GLY A 249 21.31 -14.60 10.59
CA GLY A 249 22.70 -15.03 10.79
C GLY A 249 23.50 -13.94 11.50
N PRO A 250 24.77 -14.21 11.86
CA PRO A 250 25.66 -13.18 12.40
C PRO A 250 25.83 -12.01 11.41
N THR A 251 25.86 -12.32 10.12
CA THR A 251 25.62 -11.39 9.03
C THR A 251 24.36 -11.86 8.30
N PRO A 252 23.21 -11.17 8.48
CA PRO A 252 21.99 -11.52 7.77
C PRO A 252 22.21 -11.47 6.26
N VAL A 253 21.43 -12.26 5.52
CA VAL A 253 21.55 -12.30 4.05
C VAL A 253 20.20 -11.97 3.43
N LEU A 254 20.14 -10.89 2.67
CA LEU A 254 19.01 -10.56 1.81
C LEU A 254 19.21 -11.25 0.45
N ARG A 255 18.34 -12.22 0.15
CA ARG A 255 18.37 -12.93 -1.13
C ARG A 255 17.25 -12.43 -2.02
N LEU A 256 17.60 -12.05 -3.25
CA LEU A 256 16.66 -11.69 -4.31
C LEU A 256 16.80 -12.67 -5.48
N GLY A 257 15.68 -13.08 -6.08
CA GLY A 257 15.70 -13.93 -7.28
C GLY A 257 16.56 -13.33 -8.40
N VAL A 258 17.32 -14.16 -9.12
CA VAL A 258 18.16 -13.75 -10.27
C VAL A 258 17.32 -12.99 -11.31
N ASN A 259 16.07 -13.40 -11.50
CA ASN A 259 15.13 -12.73 -12.40
C ASN A 259 14.85 -11.28 -11.99
N LEU A 260 14.85 -10.96 -10.70
CA LEU A 260 14.66 -9.60 -10.19
C LEU A 260 15.89 -8.74 -10.46
N TRP A 261 17.08 -9.30 -10.24
CA TRP A 261 18.36 -8.64 -10.56
C TRP A 261 18.50 -8.32 -12.05
N MET A 262 18.01 -9.19 -12.93
CA MET A 262 18.08 -8.94 -14.38
C MET A 262 17.11 -7.84 -14.86
N GLN A 263 16.09 -7.48 -14.08
CA GLN A 263 15.17 -6.39 -14.47
C GLN A 263 15.81 -5.00 -14.38
N GLY A 264 16.90 -4.85 -13.62
CA GLY A 264 17.59 -3.57 -13.46
C GLY A 264 16.78 -2.47 -12.77
N ASP A 265 15.69 -2.81 -12.06
CA ASP A 265 14.83 -1.84 -11.39
C ASP A 265 15.25 -1.63 -9.93
N LEU A 266 16.24 -0.75 -9.75
CA LEU A 266 16.78 -0.38 -8.44
C LEU A 266 15.70 0.14 -7.48
N GLN A 267 14.68 0.85 -7.97
CA GLN A 267 13.60 1.33 -7.11
C GLN A 267 12.83 0.15 -6.51
N SER A 268 12.48 -0.84 -7.32
CA SER A 268 11.77 -2.01 -6.81
C SER A 268 12.65 -2.91 -5.94
N TRP A 269 13.96 -3.02 -6.20
CA TRP A 269 14.87 -3.77 -5.32
C TRP A 269 14.93 -3.20 -3.91
N ARG A 270 14.98 -1.86 -3.82
CA ARG A 270 14.88 -1.16 -2.54
C ARG A 270 13.56 -1.48 -1.82
N GLY A 271 12.45 -1.45 -2.54
CA GLY A 271 11.16 -1.84 -1.98
C GLY A 271 11.11 -3.29 -1.48
N LEU A 272 11.67 -4.23 -2.24
CA LEU A 272 11.75 -5.64 -1.86
C LEU A 272 12.58 -5.81 -0.58
N ALA A 273 13.72 -5.12 -0.49
CA ALA A 273 14.53 -5.10 0.72
C ALA A 273 13.76 -4.55 1.94
N ALA A 274 13.00 -3.46 1.75
CA ALA A 274 12.13 -2.91 2.80
C ALA A 274 11.03 -3.89 3.22
N VAL A 275 10.45 -4.65 2.28
CA VAL A 275 9.48 -5.73 2.57
C VAL A 275 10.12 -6.85 3.39
N ALA A 276 11.33 -7.28 3.05
CA ALA A 276 12.03 -8.32 3.81
C ALA A 276 12.34 -7.88 5.26
N LEU A 277 12.73 -6.61 5.44
CA LEU A 277 12.92 -6.02 6.77
C LEU A 277 11.61 -5.83 7.53
N ALA A 278 10.51 -5.49 6.86
CA ALA A 278 9.20 -5.40 7.47
C ALA A 278 8.73 -6.77 7.99
N ARG A 279 8.90 -7.84 7.22
CA ARG A 279 8.62 -9.23 7.67
C ARG A 279 9.41 -9.62 8.92
N ARG A 280 10.67 -9.17 9.00
CA ARG A 280 11.50 -9.32 10.20
C ARG A 280 10.96 -8.54 11.38
N ALA A 281 10.55 -7.29 11.18
CA ALA A 281 9.94 -6.48 12.23
C ALA A 281 8.60 -7.07 12.72
N TRP A 282 7.86 -7.77 11.86
CA TRP A 282 6.67 -8.55 12.24
C TRP A 282 6.98 -9.82 13.04
N GLY A 283 8.23 -10.28 13.10
CA GLY A 283 8.60 -11.54 13.75
C GLY A 283 8.25 -12.80 12.95
N GLY A 284 8.07 -12.68 11.63
CA GLY A 284 7.74 -13.79 10.72
C GLY A 284 8.58 -13.75 9.44
N ALA A 285 9.88 -13.48 9.55
CA ALA A 285 10.74 -13.15 8.41
C ALA A 285 10.78 -14.25 7.34
N LEU A 286 10.86 -15.51 7.77
CA LEU A 286 11.01 -16.67 6.91
C LEU A 286 9.66 -17.13 6.39
N VAL A 287 8.67 -17.26 7.29
CA VAL A 287 7.32 -17.74 6.94
C VAL A 287 6.65 -16.81 5.95
N ARG A 288 6.72 -15.49 6.17
CA ARG A 288 6.11 -14.48 5.29
C ARG A 288 6.83 -14.32 3.96
N ALA A 289 8.05 -14.85 3.84
CA ALA A 289 8.81 -14.87 2.60
C ALA A 289 8.53 -16.11 1.74
N LEU A 290 7.81 -17.10 2.26
CA LEU A 290 7.43 -18.29 1.50
C LEU A 290 6.53 -17.93 0.31
N PRO A 291 6.69 -18.60 -0.84
CA PRO A 291 5.69 -18.60 -1.90
C PRO A 291 4.32 -19.02 -1.36
N ALA A 292 3.24 -18.56 -2.00
CA ALA A 292 1.88 -18.80 -1.50
C ALA A 292 1.56 -20.29 -1.30
N ILE A 293 2.00 -21.14 -2.22
CA ILE A 293 1.81 -22.60 -2.15
C ILE A 293 2.52 -23.20 -0.92
N ASP A 294 3.74 -22.74 -0.63
CA ASP A 294 4.50 -23.23 0.51
C ASP A 294 3.94 -22.70 1.84
N MET A 295 3.37 -21.48 1.85
CA MET A 295 2.66 -20.95 3.00
C MET A 295 1.38 -21.74 3.29
N ASP A 296 0.57 -22.04 2.27
CA ASP A 296 -0.65 -22.84 2.41
C ASP A 296 -0.31 -24.25 2.93
N LEU A 297 0.76 -24.87 2.41
CA LEU A 297 1.27 -26.15 2.91
C LEU A 297 1.75 -26.07 4.37
N LEU A 298 2.46 -25.01 4.75
CA LEU A 298 2.90 -24.82 6.13
C LEU A 298 1.72 -24.65 7.09
N LEU A 299 0.67 -23.92 6.68
CA LEU A 299 -0.56 -23.78 7.45
C LEU A 299 -1.23 -25.14 7.66
N ALA A 300 -1.41 -25.93 6.60
CA ALA A 300 -1.93 -27.29 6.70
C ALA A 300 -1.07 -28.16 7.63
N THR A 301 0.25 -28.05 7.52
CA THR A 301 1.20 -28.75 8.39
C THR A 301 1.00 -28.39 9.86
N CYS A 302 0.69 -27.13 10.17
CA CYS A 302 0.42 -26.71 11.55
C CYS A 302 -0.80 -27.43 12.14
N PHE A 303 -1.93 -27.45 11.40
CA PHE A 303 -3.15 -28.15 11.79
C PHE A 303 -2.91 -29.64 12.02
N ASP A 304 -2.23 -30.31 11.08
CA ASP A 304 -1.90 -31.73 11.17
C ASP A 304 -1.01 -32.04 12.39
N THR A 305 0.01 -31.20 12.64
CA THR A 305 0.96 -31.36 13.76
C THR A 305 0.29 -31.29 15.14
N VAL A 306 -0.71 -30.43 15.31
CA VAL A 306 -1.47 -30.30 16.56
C VAL A 306 -2.76 -31.11 16.57
N ARG A 307 -3.05 -31.85 15.50
CA ARG A 307 -4.23 -32.72 15.34
C ARG A 307 -5.56 -31.98 15.48
N VAL A 308 -5.60 -30.73 15.01
CA VAL A 308 -6.85 -29.97 14.90
C VAL A 308 -7.35 -30.10 13.46
N PHE A 309 -8.60 -30.50 13.30
CA PHE A 309 -9.19 -30.66 11.98
C PHE A 309 -9.44 -29.29 11.33
N ASN A 310 -9.03 -29.15 10.06
CA ASN A 310 -9.43 -28.07 9.16
C ASN A 310 -9.37 -28.57 7.71
N ALA A 311 -10.26 -28.07 6.85
CA ALA A 311 -10.35 -28.48 5.46
C ALA A 311 -9.05 -28.26 4.67
N ILE A 312 -8.21 -27.30 5.03
CA ILE A 312 -6.92 -27.05 4.35
C ILE A 312 -5.98 -28.28 4.36
N THR A 313 -6.17 -29.21 5.31
CA THR A 313 -5.36 -30.43 5.41
C THR A 313 -5.69 -31.49 4.35
N THR A 314 -6.82 -31.35 3.64
CA THR A 314 -7.23 -32.33 2.62
C THR A 314 -6.65 -32.06 1.24
N ASP A 315 -6.19 -30.84 0.98
CA ASP A 315 -5.70 -30.39 -0.32
C ASP A 315 -4.25 -30.80 -0.64
N PRO A 316 -3.26 -30.70 0.28
CA PRO A 316 -1.88 -31.02 -0.05
C PRO A 316 -1.63 -32.53 -0.20
N ASP A 317 -0.50 -32.88 -0.84
CA ASP A 317 -0.02 -34.26 -0.91
C ASP A 317 0.14 -34.84 0.51
N SER A 318 -0.63 -35.88 0.82
CA SER A 318 -0.68 -36.52 2.14
C SER A 318 0.68 -36.99 2.65
N ARG A 319 1.58 -37.46 1.77
CA ARG A 319 2.91 -37.91 2.16
C ARG A 319 3.79 -36.72 2.51
N ARG A 320 3.78 -35.67 1.68
CA ARG A 320 4.54 -34.45 1.94
C ARG A 320 4.06 -33.77 3.22
N LEU A 321 2.75 -33.73 3.46
CA LEU A 321 2.16 -33.20 4.67
C LEU A 321 2.62 -33.96 5.93
N GLN A 322 2.57 -35.29 5.91
CA GLN A 322 3.02 -36.14 7.02
C GLN A 322 4.52 -35.97 7.31
N GLU A 323 5.35 -35.91 6.27
CA GLU A 323 6.80 -35.69 6.42
C GLU A 323 7.09 -34.33 7.06
N LEU A 324 6.45 -33.27 6.58
CA LEU A 324 6.60 -31.92 7.14
C LEU A 324 6.04 -31.81 8.57
N SER A 325 4.90 -32.46 8.85
CA SER A 325 4.31 -32.49 10.19
C SER A 325 5.23 -33.17 11.20
N ALA A 326 5.85 -34.28 10.80
CA ALA A 326 6.83 -34.97 11.63
C ALA A 326 8.06 -34.08 11.92
N GLN A 327 8.57 -33.37 10.92
CA GLN A 327 9.70 -32.43 11.10
C GLN A 327 9.32 -31.24 11.98
N LEU A 328 8.16 -30.63 11.73
CA LEU A 328 7.67 -29.51 12.53
C LEU A 328 7.50 -29.96 13.98
N GLY A 329 6.79 -31.07 14.22
CA GLY A 329 6.57 -31.64 15.55
C GLY A 329 7.87 -31.98 16.30
N LYS A 330 8.91 -32.42 15.59
CA LYS A 330 10.24 -32.72 16.15
C LYS A 330 10.98 -31.47 16.63
N HIS A 331 10.86 -30.36 15.90
CA HIS A 331 11.65 -29.16 16.14
C HIS A 331 10.92 -28.07 16.94
N LEU A 332 9.60 -28.20 17.08
CA LEU A 332 8.72 -27.21 17.71
C LEU A 332 8.86 -27.20 19.25
N PRO A 333 9.25 -26.07 19.85
CA PRO A 333 9.27 -25.93 21.30
C PRO A 333 7.88 -26.07 21.92
N ARG A 334 7.79 -26.61 23.14
CA ARG A 334 6.51 -26.81 23.86
C ARG A 334 5.68 -25.53 23.98
N ARG A 335 6.32 -24.38 24.19
CA ARG A 335 5.63 -23.07 24.26
C ARG A 335 4.95 -22.73 22.93
N ASN A 336 5.68 -22.83 21.83
CA ASN A 336 5.19 -22.53 20.49
C ASN A 336 4.10 -23.52 20.09
N ARG A 337 4.24 -24.81 20.44
CA ARG A 337 3.20 -25.82 20.23
C ARG A 337 1.85 -25.44 20.83
N LYS A 338 1.84 -24.94 22.08
CA LYS A 338 0.60 -24.47 22.72
C LYS A 338 -0.01 -23.26 22.02
N VAL A 339 0.81 -22.38 21.45
CA VAL A 339 0.32 -21.22 20.69
C VAL A 339 -0.31 -21.71 19.38
N ILE A 340 0.39 -22.58 18.64
CA ILE A 340 -0.11 -23.17 17.40
C ILE A 340 -1.43 -23.92 17.65
N GLU A 341 -1.50 -24.75 18.69
CA GLU A 341 -2.72 -25.48 19.07
C GLU A 341 -3.89 -24.54 19.29
N ARG A 342 -3.72 -23.49 20.11
CA ARG A 342 -4.75 -22.48 20.37
C ARG A 342 -5.17 -21.73 19.10
N SER A 343 -4.22 -21.29 18.29
CA SER A 343 -4.52 -20.57 17.04
C SER A 343 -5.26 -21.47 16.05
N CYS A 344 -4.84 -22.73 15.92
CA CYS A 344 -5.52 -23.73 15.09
C CYS A 344 -6.93 -24.05 15.61
N GLU A 345 -7.14 -24.16 16.92
CA GLU A 345 -8.48 -24.35 17.50
C GLU A 345 -9.41 -23.19 17.13
N SER A 346 -8.95 -21.94 17.26
CA SER A 346 -9.71 -20.75 16.87
C SER A 346 -10.00 -20.69 15.37
N LEU A 347 -9.04 -21.15 14.54
CA LEU A 347 -9.14 -21.18 13.09
C LEU A 347 -9.76 -22.47 12.54
N SER A 348 -10.22 -23.40 13.37
CA SER A 348 -10.70 -24.72 12.94
C SER A 348 -11.85 -24.64 11.93
N GLY A 349 -12.76 -23.67 12.10
CA GLY A 349 -13.86 -23.39 11.16
C GLY A 349 -13.55 -22.34 10.08
N TYR A 350 -12.33 -21.81 10.02
CA TYR A 350 -11.95 -20.81 9.02
C TYR A 350 -11.68 -21.47 7.67
N GLU A 351 -12.27 -20.92 6.61
CA GLU A 351 -12.08 -21.38 5.24
C GLU A 351 -10.87 -20.69 4.60
N PHE A 352 -9.76 -21.43 4.49
CA PHE A 352 -8.56 -20.93 3.83
C PHE A 352 -8.71 -21.03 2.31
N ALA A 353 -9.02 -19.91 1.67
CA ALA A 353 -8.96 -19.82 0.21
C ALA A 353 -7.49 -19.87 -0.28
N PRO A 354 -7.19 -20.57 -1.39
CA PRO A 354 -5.83 -20.68 -1.91
C PRO A 354 -5.13 -19.33 -2.06
N SER A 355 -3.91 -19.25 -1.52
CA SER A 355 -3.04 -18.06 -1.53
C SER A 355 -3.61 -16.82 -0.84
N ALA A 356 -4.79 -16.88 -0.21
CA ALA A 356 -5.42 -15.71 0.40
C ALA A 356 -4.62 -15.22 1.61
N THR A 357 -4.11 -16.14 2.43
CA THR A 357 -3.27 -15.80 3.58
C THR A 357 -1.99 -15.10 3.13
N ALA A 358 -1.29 -15.62 2.12
CA ALA A 358 -0.08 -15.00 1.57
C ALA A 358 -0.34 -13.58 1.03
N ARG A 359 -1.48 -13.37 0.35
CA ARG A 359 -1.89 -12.02 -0.11
C ARG A 359 -2.17 -11.07 1.05
N ALA A 360 -2.88 -11.55 2.09
CA ALA A 360 -3.20 -10.75 3.26
C ALA A 360 -1.93 -10.34 4.03
N THR A 361 -1.03 -11.30 4.28
CA THR A 361 0.25 -11.01 4.96
C THR A 361 1.15 -10.11 4.14
N LEU A 362 1.19 -10.30 2.81
CA LEU A 362 1.94 -9.41 1.92
C LEU A 362 1.41 -7.98 1.99
N ALA A 363 0.09 -7.78 2.03
CA ALA A 363 -0.47 -6.44 2.16
C ALA A 363 -0.04 -5.76 3.49
N SER A 364 -0.02 -6.48 4.61
CA SER A 364 0.50 -5.96 5.89
C SER A 364 2.01 -5.71 5.84
N ASP A 365 2.78 -6.58 5.18
CA ASP A 365 4.22 -6.40 4.98
C ASP A 365 4.51 -5.14 4.16
N LEU A 366 3.76 -4.90 3.09
CA LEU A 366 3.88 -3.71 2.23
C LEU A 366 3.55 -2.43 3.01
N ARG A 367 2.50 -2.44 3.83
CA ARG A 367 2.14 -1.30 4.68
C ARG A 367 3.24 -0.96 5.67
N LEU A 368 3.78 -1.97 6.35
CA LEU A 368 4.89 -1.79 7.29
C LEU A 368 6.18 -1.39 6.57
N ALA A 369 6.45 -1.93 5.38
CA ALA A 369 7.62 -1.55 4.57
C ALA A 369 7.57 -0.09 4.15
N ALA A 370 6.41 0.42 3.73
CA ALA A 370 6.23 1.83 3.40
C ALA A 370 6.44 2.73 4.62
N LEU A 371 5.94 2.32 5.79
CA LEU A 371 6.13 3.03 7.06
C LEU A 371 7.60 3.07 7.49
N LEU A 372 8.26 1.90 7.47
CA LEU A 372 9.64 1.69 7.93
C LEU A 372 10.65 2.44 7.05
N SER A 373 10.52 2.32 5.72
CA SER A 373 11.54 2.79 4.78
C SER A 373 11.39 4.26 4.38
N GLY A 374 10.14 4.77 4.34
CA GLY A 374 9.81 6.02 3.65
C GLY A 374 9.99 5.97 2.12
N ASP A 375 10.30 4.80 1.55
CA ASP A 375 10.44 4.59 0.11
C ASP A 375 9.13 4.10 -0.52
N ILE A 376 8.11 4.96 -0.49
CA ILE A 376 6.77 4.63 -1.02
C ILE A 376 6.87 4.14 -2.47
N GLY A 377 7.72 4.77 -3.28
CA GLY A 377 7.93 4.38 -4.68
C GLY A 377 8.54 2.99 -4.83
N GLY A 378 9.58 2.69 -4.04
CA GLY A 378 10.18 1.37 -4.01
C GLY A 378 9.19 0.30 -3.61
N VAL A 379 8.43 0.52 -2.53
CA VAL A 379 7.47 -0.46 -2.02
C VAL A 379 6.29 -0.66 -2.98
N LEU A 380 5.84 0.40 -3.68
CA LEU A 380 4.86 0.26 -4.78
C LEU A 380 5.42 -0.56 -5.94
N GLY A 381 6.69 -0.36 -6.30
CA GLY A 381 7.38 -1.16 -7.31
C GLY A 381 7.51 -2.63 -6.92
N ALA A 382 7.87 -2.89 -5.66
CA ALA A 382 7.93 -4.25 -5.10
C ALA A 382 6.55 -4.93 -5.13
N ALA A 383 5.49 -4.22 -4.73
CA ALA A 383 4.12 -4.72 -4.82
C ALA A 383 3.74 -5.13 -6.26
N CYS A 384 4.12 -4.31 -7.25
CA CYS A 384 3.87 -4.63 -8.66
C CYS A 384 4.59 -5.91 -9.09
N ILE A 385 5.88 -6.06 -8.77
CA ILE A 385 6.66 -7.22 -9.21
C ILE A 385 6.18 -8.50 -8.51
N LEU A 386 5.79 -8.43 -7.24
CA LEU A 386 5.24 -9.56 -6.50
C LEU A 386 3.87 -10.01 -7.05
N ASP A 387 3.10 -9.09 -7.65
CA ASP A 387 1.90 -9.42 -8.45
C ASP A 387 2.24 -9.92 -9.87
N GLY A 388 3.52 -10.05 -10.23
CA GLY A 388 3.96 -10.44 -11.57
C GLY A 388 3.93 -9.32 -12.61
N VAL A 389 3.73 -8.07 -12.20
CA VAL A 389 3.69 -6.88 -13.06
C VAL A 389 5.07 -6.23 -13.12
N ALA A 390 5.88 -6.64 -14.09
CA ALA A 390 7.20 -6.10 -14.34
C ALA A 390 7.27 -5.23 -15.61
N GLY A 391 8.33 -4.41 -15.71
CA GLY A 391 8.62 -3.57 -16.87
C GLY A 391 7.75 -2.32 -17.03
N GLY A 392 8.31 -1.32 -17.70
CA GLY A 392 7.63 -0.05 -17.99
C GLY A 392 7.52 0.93 -16.80
N PRO A 393 6.90 2.10 -17.02
CA PRO A 393 6.78 3.14 -16.01
C PRO A 393 5.95 2.71 -14.79
N LEU A 394 6.35 3.12 -13.59
CA LEU A 394 5.69 2.76 -12.33
C LEU A 394 4.18 3.01 -12.33
N LYS A 395 3.71 4.13 -12.92
CA LYS A 395 2.27 4.43 -13.06
C LYS A 395 1.49 3.30 -13.74
N GLN A 396 2.03 2.76 -14.84
CA GLN A 396 1.36 1.71 -15.61
C GLN A 396 1.32 0.40 -14.83
N ARG A 397 2.40 0.10 -14.09
CA ARG A 397 2.48 -1.07 -13.22
C ARG A 397 1.47 -1.01 -12.08
N ILE A 398 1.36 0.14 -11.39
CA ILE A 398 0.38 0.34 -10.32
C ILE A 398 -1.04 0.10 -10.85
N ASN A 399 -1.39 0.62 -12.03
CA ASN A 399 -2.71 0.40 -12.63
C ASN A 399 -3.00 -1.07 -13.00
N ARG A 400 -2.01 -1.97 -12.96
CA ARG A 400 -2.18 -3.41 -13.24
C ARG A 400 -2.01 -4.30 -12.01
N SER A 401 -1.54 -3.75 -10.89
CA SER A 401 -1.26 -4.49 -9.65
C SER A 401 -2.30 -4.14 -8.59
N SER A 402 -3.07 -5.14 -8.15
CA SER A 402 -4.03 -4.98 -7.05
C SER A 402 -3.34 -4.64 -5.73
N SER A 403 -2.17 -5.24 -5.47
CA SER A 403 -1.40 -5.02 -4.25
C SER A 403 -0.88 -3.58 -4.19
N ALA A 404 -0.37 -3.06 -5.30
CA ALA A 404 0.09 -1.67 -5.38
C ALA A 404 -1.07 -0.66 -5.25
N GLN A 405 -2.25 -0.95 -5.83
CA GLN A 405 -3.44 -0.11 -5.68
C GLN A 405 -3.93 -0.07 -4.24
N ALA A 406 -3.99 -1.22 -3.57
CA ALA A 406 -4.37 -1.32 -2.16
C ALA A 406 -3.37 -0.60 -1.24
N LEU A 407 -2.06 -0.76 -1.51
CA LEU A 407 -1.02 -0.04 -0.77
C LEU A 407 -1.14 1.48 -0.97
N LEU A 408 -1.33 1.94 -2.21
CA LEU A 408 -1.44 3.37 -2.48
C LEU A 408 -2.69 3.98 -1.83
N ALA A 409 -3.80 3.24 -1.80
CA ALA A 409 -4.99 3.63 -1.05
C ALA A 409 -4.71 3.82 0.45
N PHE A 410 -3.97 2.89 1.06
CA PHE A 410 -3.55 2.98 2.46
C PHE A 410 -2.62 4.16 2.71
N VAL A 411 -1.59 4.36 1.88
CA VAL A 411 -0.61 5.45 2.01
C VAL A 411 -1.27 6.83 1.95
N LEU A 412 -2.32 6.99 1.12
CA LEU A 412 -3.09 8.23 1.05
C LEU A 412 -4.17 8.32 2.16
N GLY A 413 -4.42 7.26 2.91
CA GLY A 413 -5.39 7.19 4.01
C GLY A 413 -4.93 7.91 5.28
N ASP A 414 -5.83 8.07 6.26
CA ASP A 414 -5.51 8.71 7.55
C ASP A 414 -4.60 7.84 8.42
N ASP A 415 -4.81 6.52 8.40
CA ASP A 415 -4.06 5.55 9.19
C ASP A 415 -2.55 5.66 8.94
N PHE A 416 -2.13 5.73 7.67
CA PHE A 416 -0.72 5.88 7.33
C PHE A 416 -0.14 7.21 7.85
N GLN A 417 -0.91 8.30 7.80
CA GLN A 417 -0.46 9.61 8.30
C GLN A 417 -0.27 9.61 9.81
N GLN A 418 -1.20 8.98 10.54
CA GLN A 418 -1.11 8.80 11.99
C GLN A 418 0.10 7.93 12.36
N LEU A 419 0.28 6.81 11.66
CA LEU A 419 1.41 5.91 11.91
C LEU A 419 2.75 6.56 11.59
N ARG A 420 2.85 7.32 10.49
CA ARG A 420 4.08 8.04 10.12
C ARG A 420 4.47 9.09 11.15
N GLU A 421 3.51 9.79 11.74
CA GLU A 421 3.77 10.73 12.83
C GLU A 421 4.36 10.05 14.07
N LEU A 422 3.93 8.83 14.38
CA LEU A 422 4.46 8.09 15.52
C LEU A 422 5.82 7.46 15.21
N ALA A 423 6.06 7.10 13.96
CA ALA A 423 7.25 6.36 13.53
C ALA A 423 8.48 7.26 13.28
N CYS A 424 8.28 8.49 12.81
CA CYS A 424 9.34 9.43 12.40
C CYS A 424 9.52 10.58 13.37
#